data_AF-A0A656JZL9-F1
#
_entry.id   AF-A0A656JZL9-F1
#
_cell.length_a   1.000
_cell.length_b   1.000
_cell.length_c   1.000
_cell.angle_alpha   90.00
_cell.angle_beta   90.00
_cell.angle_gamma   90.00
#
_symmetry.space_group_name_H-M   'P 1'
#
loop_
_entity.id
_entity.type
_entity.pdbx_description
1 polymer ?
#
loop_
_entity_poly.entity_id
_entity_poly.type
_entity_poly.pdbx_seq_one_letter_code
_entity_poly.pdbx_strand_id
1 'polypeptide(L)'
;RRELLARLRLPFTCKSPDIDESNRPGEAAHDLVQRLAREKAQALAGEHPGHLIIGSDQVAVLDGQILGKPHTFERALKQLTAASG
;
A
#
# COMPACT_ATOMS: atom_id res chain seq x y z
N ARG A 1 6.08 5.45 5.93
CA ARG A 1 5.64 4.53 7.02
C ARG A 1 6.61 4.49 8.21
N ARG A 2 7.93 4.31 8.02
CA ARG A 2 8.94 4.31 9.10
C ARG A 2 8.78 5.43 10.13
N GLU A 3 8.67 6.68 9.68
CA GLU A 3 8.53 7.84 10.57
C GLU A 3 7.25 7.80 11.42
N LEU A 4 6.13 7.35 10.85
CA LEU A 4 4.87 7.21 11.59
C LEU A 4 5.00 6.14 12.69
N LEU A 5 5.61 4.99 12.37
CA LEU A 5 5.80 3.90 13.34
C LEU A 5 6.76 4.30 14.47
N ALA A 6 7.78 5.12 14.17
CA ALA A 6 8.73 5.62 15.16
C ALA A 6 8.06 6.43 16.29
N ARG A 7 6.86 6.98 16.08
CA ARG A 7 6.08 7.67 17.11
C ARG A 7 5.68 6.78 18.30
N LEU A 8 5.65 5.46 18.10
CA LEU A 8 5.40 4.49 19.17
C LEU A 8 6.59 4.31 20.13
N ARG A 9 7.78 4.82 19.78
CA ARG A 9 9.02 4.71 20.59
C ARG A 9 9.41 3.27 20.93
N LEU A 10 9.05 2.31 20.08
CA LEU A 10 9.47 0.92 20.15
C LEU A 10 10.62 0.68 19.18
N PRO A 11 11.61 -0.17 19.51
CA PRO A 11 12.64 -0.57 18.55
C PRO A 11 12.01 -1.40 17.43
N PHE A 12 12.37 -1.11 16.19
CA PHE A 12 11.95 -1.87 15.02
C PHE A 12 12.97 -1.79 13.90
N THR A 13 12.88 -2.70 12.95
CA THR A 13 13.64 -2.70 11.70
C THR A 13 12.69 -2.62 10.51
N CYS A 14 13.19 -2.15 9.37
CA CYS A 14 12.44 -2.09 8.12
C CYS A 14 12.98 -3.12 7.14
N LYS A 15 12.09 -3.84 6.47
CA LYS A 15 12.41 -4.71 5.34
C LYS A 15 11.35 -4.58 4.26
N SER A 16 11.76 -4.52 3.00
CA SER A 16 10.85 -4.48 1.87
C SER A 16 10.56 -5.91 1.41
N PRO A 17 9.32 -6.40 1.46
CA PRO A 17 8.95 -7.68 0.86
C PRO A 17 8.91 -7.54 -0.67
N ASP A 18 9.19 -8.65 -1.36
CA ASP A 18 9.02 -8.77 -2.80
C ASP A 18 7.72 -9.53 -3.08
N ILE A 19 6.66 -8.81 -3.43
CA ILE A 19 5.34 -9.38 -3.71
C ILE A 19 4.74 -8.73 -4.96
N ASP A 20 3.85 -9.45 -5.64
CA ASP A 20 3.05 -8.90 -6.73
C ASP A 20 1.92 -8.02 -6.17
N GLU A 21 2.03 -6.71 -6.42
CA GLU A 21 1.05 -5.71 -5.98
C GLU A 21 -0.07 -5.47 -7.01
N SER A 22 -0.15 -6.26 -8.07
CA SER A 22 -1.17 -6.11 -9.11
C SER A 22 -2.58 -6.33 -8.57
N ASN A 23 -3.53 -5.55 -9.10
CA ASN A 23 -4.95 -5.69 -8.80
C ASN A 23 -5.49 -6.99 -9.41
N ARG A 24 -6.30 -7.72 -8.64
CA ARG A 24 -7.02 -8.88 -9.19
C ARG A 24 -8.28 -8.43 -9.93
N PRO A 25 -8.76 -9.18 -10.94
CA PRO A 25 -10.00 -8.85 -11.64
C PRO A 25 -11.19 -8.73 -10.68
N GLY A 26 -11.90 -7.61 -10.73
CA GLY A 26 -13.07 -7.35 -9.88
C GLY A 26 -12.75 -7.06 -8.40
N GLU A 27 -11.48 -6.93 -8.04
CA GLU A 27 -11.08 -6.67 -6.66
C GLU A 27 -11.42 -5.23 -6.26
N ALA A 28 -12.20 -5.07 -5.19
CA ALA A 28 -12.52 -3.77 -4.65
C ALA A 28 -11.27 -3.14 -4.00
N ALA A 29 -11.22 -1.81 -3.96
CA ALA A 29 -10.09 -1.07 -3.37
C ALA A 29 -9.80 -1.46 -1.92
N HIS A 30 -10.84 -1.73 -1.12
CA HIS A 30 -10.69 -2.17 0.26
C HIS A 30 -10.06 -3.56 0.36
N ASP A 31 -10.53 -4.50 -0.45
CA ASP A 31 -10.05 -5.88 -0.46
C ASP A 31 -8.59 -5.95 -0.93
N LEU A 32 -8.25 -5.15 -1.95
CA LEU A 32 -6.89 -4.98 -2.45
C LEU A 32 -5.92 -4.56 -1.33
N VAL A 33 -6.20 -3.45 -0.64
CA VAL A 33 -5.27 -2.94 0.39
C VAL A 33 -5.18 -3.89 1.59
N GLN A 34 -6.28 -4.55 1.96
CA GLN A 34 -6.26 -5.52 3.05
C GLN A 34 -5.42 -6.75 2.68
N ARG A 35 -5.59 -7.27 1.47
CA ARG A 35 -4.80 -8.38 0.94
C ARG A 35 -3.33 -8.02 0.87
N LEU A 36 -2.98 -6.92 0.22
CA LEU A 36 -1.58 -6.51 0.04
C LEU A 36 -0.90 -6.24 1.39
N ALA A 37 -1.59 -5.60 2.34
CA ALA A 37 -1.06 -5.40 3.68
C ALA A 37 -0.72 -6.74 4.36
N ARG A 38 -1.59 -7.75 4.23
CA ARG A 38 -1.37 -9.09 4.79
C ARG A 38 -0.24 -9.83 4.07
N GLU A 39 -0.24 -9.84 2.74
CA GLU A 39 0.77 -10.52 1.91
C GLU A 39 2.17 -9.95 2.18
N LYS A 40 2.30 -8.62 2.34
CA LYS A 40 3.57 -7.95 2.73
C LYS A 40 4.12 -8.45 4.06
N ALA A 41 3.26 -8.66 5.05
CA ALA A 41 3.68 -9.18 6.35
C ALA A 41 4.03 -10.67 6.29
N GLN A 42 3.21 -11.47 5.59
CA GLN A 42 3.38 -12.92 5.47
C GLN A 42 4.64 -13.30 4.71
N ALA A 43 5.01 -12.53 3.68
CA ALA A 43 6.24 -12.76 2.89
C ALA A 43 7.51 -12.77 3.76
N LEU A 44 7.51 -12.07 4.89
CA LEU A 44 8.65 -11.98 5.81
C LEU A 44 8.56 -12.94 7.01
N ALA A 45 7.43 -13.63 7.20
CA ALA A 45 7.19 -14.45 8.39
C ALA A 45 8.17 -15.61 8.53
N GLY A 46 8.56 -16.23 7.40
CA GLY A 46 9.52 -17.35 7.39
C GLY A 46 10.94 -16.93 7.80
N GLU A 47 11.36 -15.72 7.45
CA GLU A 47 12.69 -15.19 7.77
C GLU A 47 12.76 -14.58 9.19
N HIS A 48 11.61 -14.24 9.78
CA HIS A 48 11.51 -13.59 11.08
C HIS A 48 10.59 -14.37 12.04
N PRO A 49 10.91 -15.64 12.36
CA PRO A 49 10.13 -16.39 13.34
C PRO A 49 10.13 -15.68 14.69
N GLY A 50 8.99 -15.72 15.39
CA GLY A 50 8.83 -15.10 16.71
C GLY A 50 8.76 -13.56 16.73
N HIS A 51 8.68 -12.91 15.57
CA HIS A 51 8.53 -11.45 15.47
C HIS A 51 7.08 -11.04 15.22
N LEU A 52 6.73 -9.82 15.65
CA LEU A 52 5.54 -9.13 15.18
C LEU A 52 5.87 -8.37 13.90
N ILE A 53 5.16 -8.67 12.82
CA ILE A 53 5.40 -8.08 11.50
C ILE A 53 4.22 -7.17 11.13
N ILE A 54 4.52 -5.91 10.81
CA ILE A 54 3.52 -4.91 10.42
C ILE A 54 3.56 -4.72 8.91
N GLY A 55 2.52 -5.20 8.23
CA GLY A 55 2.25 -4.89 6.83
C GLY A 55 1.18 -3.79 6.71
N SER A 56 1.32 -2.94 5.70
CA SER A 56 0.35 -1.87 5.43
C SER A 56 0.38 -1.52 3.95
N ASP A 57 -0.81 -1.29 3.40
CA ASP A 57 -1.00 -0.86 2.03
C ASP A 57 -2.00 0.30 1.94
N GLN A 58 -2.02 1.00 0.81
CA GLN A 58 -2.92 2.14 0.58
C GLN A 58 -3.09 2.35 -0.93
N VAL A 59 -4.34 2.64 -1.33
CA VAL A 59 -4.66 3.17 -2.65
C VAL A 59 -5.44 4.48 -2.53
N ALA A 60 -5.40 5.29 -3.59
CA ALA A 60 -6.25 6.46 -3.73
C ALA A 60 -7.47 6.08 -4.57
N VAL A 61 -8.65 6.59 -4.22
CA VAL A 61 -9.90 6.32 -4.94
C VAL A 61 -10.58 7.65 -5.26
N LEU A 62 -11.00 7.82 -6.50
CA LEU A 62 -11.82 8.94 -6.96
C LEU A 62 -12.99 8.37 -7.75
N ASP A 63 -14.22 8.70 -7.35
CA ASP A 63 -15.46 8.21 -7.96
C ASP A 63 -15.50 6.70 -8.17
N GLY A 64 -15.03 5.94 -7.17
CA GLY A 64 -14.97 4.47 -7.20
C GLY A 64 -13.82 3.88 -8.02
N GLN A 65 -13.00 4.71 -8.68
CA GLN A 65 -11.84 4.27 -9.46
C GLN A 65 -10.55 4.37 -8.65
N ILE A 66 -9.75 3.31 -8.65
CA ILE A 66 -8.42 3.32 -8.04
C ILE A 66 -7.48 4.16 -8.91
N LEU A 67 -6.86 5.17 -8.30
CA LEU A 67 -5.87 6.01 -8.94
C LEU A 67 -4.47 5.42 -8.77
N GLY A 68 -3.84 5.07 -9.90
CA GLY A 68 -2.42 4.77 -9.96
C GLY A 68 -1.57 6.04 -10.07
N LYS A 69 -0.24 5.88 -10.01
CA LYS A 69 0.69 6.99 -10.28
C LYS A 69 0.42 7.53 -11.70
N PRO A 70 0.41 8.84 -11.90
CA PRO A 70 0.05 9.40 -13.20
C PRO A 70 1.11 9.14 -14.29
N HIS A 71 2.38 8.96 -13.92
CA HIS A 71 3.55 8.75 -14.79
C HIS A 71 3.87 9.89 -15.78
N THR A 72 2.89 10.68 -16.22
CA THR A 72 3.06 11.81 -17.14
C THR A 72 2.39 13.07 -16.60
N PHE A 73 2.86 14.24 -17.05
CA PHE A 73 2.26 15.53 -16.70
C PHE A 73 0.78 15.61 -17.08
N GLU A 74 0.43 15.22 -18.31
CA GLU A 74 -0.96 15.25 -18.79
C GLU A 74 -1.90 14.39 -17.94
N ARG A 75 -1.46 13.19 -17.56
CA ARG A 75 -2.22 12.30 -16.68
C ARG A 75 -2.33 12.87 -15.26
N ALA A 76 -1.29 13.53 -14.77
CA ALA A 76 -1.32 14.20 -13.47
C ALA A 76 -2.31 15.36 -13.47
N LEU A 77 -2.27 16.22 -14.50
CA LEU A 77 -3.22 17.32 -14.68
C LEU A 77 -4.65 16.77 -14.73
N LYS A 78 -4.89 15.73 -15.53
CA LYS A 78 -6.20 15.07 -15.62
C LYS A 78 -6.69 14.55 -14.26
N GLN A 79 -5.83 13.85 -13.50
CA GLN A 79 -6.17 13.35 -12.17
C GLN A 79 -6.49 14.49 -11.19
N LEU A 80 -5.71 15.58 -11.21
CA LEU A 80 -5.93 16.74 -10.35
C LEU A 80 -7.22 17.50 -10.71
N THR A 81 -7.47 17.73 -11.99
CA THR A 81 -8.70 18.39 -12.46
C THR A 81 -9.94 17.56 -12.12
N ALA A 82 -9.87 16.22 -12.26
CA ALA A 82 -10.96 15.33 -11.88
C ALA A 82 -11.21 15.33 -10.36
N ALA A 83 -10.18 15.55 -9.54
CA ALA A 83 -10.28 15.65 -8.09
C ALA A 83 -10.67 17.06 -7.61
N SER A 84 -10.90 18.02 -8.52
CA SER A 84 -11.37 19.36 -8.18
C SER A 84 -12.82 19.30 -7.72
N GLY A 85 -13.09 19.81 -6.52
CA GLY A 85 -14.43 19.95 -5.96
C GLY A 85 -15.28 20.98 -6.67
#